data_AF-A0A7M3NJQ7-F1
#
_entry.id   AF-A0A7M3NJQ7-F1
#
_cell.length_a   1.000
_cell.length_b   1.000
_cell.length_c   1.000
_cell.angle_alpha   90.00
_cell.angle_beta   90.00
_cell.angle_gamma   90.00
#
_symmetry.space_group_name_H-M   'P 1'
#
loop_
_entity.id
_entity.type
_entity.pdbx_description
1 polymer ?
#
loop_
_entity_poly.entity_id
_entity_poly.type
_entity_poly.pdbx_seq_one_letter_code
_entity_poly.pdbx_strand_id
1 'polypeptide(L)'
;MPNRRRAVDPTHPLGVFARQLRDLQAGAIARAGSSDAASEISIDKVAEEKKPWPTTRSAIYAALNGSRLPSPYTLCAIVTAWDPRGQNAIAEWLKVRDRVEEQLINLRPAAAVPARRSGGTSLPRREPDRKEHDQEALRELTQRLQTGVAMRDISLSGLAIRARLGRTTISEALNGRSVPSARTVAALAHALNLPADDLLRMRAAALGE
;
A
#
# COMPACT_ATOMS: atom_id res chain seq x y z
N MET A 1 22.63 -22.66 10.15
CA MET A 1 21.40 -23.11 9.47
C MET A 1 21.38 -22.54 8.05
N PRO A 2 21.61 -23.33 6.99
CA PRO A 2 21.60 -22.81 5.63
C PRO A 2 20.15 -22.48 5.25
N ASN A 3 19.90 -21.20 4.98
CA ASN A 3 18.59 -20.65 4.65
C ASN A 3 18.13 -21.21 3.30
N ARG A 4 17.33 -22.29 3.29
CA ARG A 4 16.75 -22.86 2.06
C ARG A 4 15.95 -21.75 1.37
N ARG A 5 16.50 -21.22 0.28
CA ARG A 5 15.85 -20.22 -0.58
C ARG A 5 14.52 -20.80 -1.03
N ARG A 6 13.41 -20.32 -0.45
CA ARG A 6 12.06 -20.77 -0.81
C ARG A 6 11.84 -20.49 -2.29
N ALA A 7 11.27 -21.45 -3.01
CA ALA A 7 10.82 -21.24 -4.39
C ALA A 7 9.83 -20.08 -4.38
N VAL A 8 10.18 -19.02 -5.09
CA VAL A 8 9.35 -17.82 -5.20
C VAL A 8 8.42 -18.05 -6.38
N ASP A 9 7.12 -17.99 -6.14
CA ASP A 9 6.11 -18.12 -7.19
C ASP A 9 6.24 -16.94 -8.17
N PRO A 10 6.66 -17.18 -9.43
CA PRO A 10 6.88 -16.10 -10.39
C PRO A 10 5.57 -15.52 -10.93
N THR A 11 4.43 -16.15 -10.67
CA THR A 11 3.11 -15.70 -11.14
C THR A 11 2.44 -14.73 -10.15
N HIS A 12 2.87 -14.75 -8.89
CA HIS A 12 2.36 -13.88 -7.85
C HIS A 12 3.13 -12.54 -7.81
N PRO A 13 2.47 -11.37 -7.63
CA PRO A 13 3.14 -10.06 -7.62
C PRO A 13 4.29 -9.94 -6.62
N LEU A 14 4.14 -10.49 -5.41
CA LEU A 14 5.22 -10.52 -4.41
C LEU A 14 6.43 -11.32 -4.90
N GLY A 15 6.21 -12.36 -5.70
CA GLY A 15 7.28 -13.19 -6.17
C GLY A 15 8.05 -12.57 -7.33
N VAL A 16 7.36 -11.89 -8.25
CA VAL A 16 8.00 -11.04 -9.26
C VAL A 16 8.86 -9.97 -8.58
N PHE A 17 8.31 -9.27 -7.58
CA PHE A 17 9.03 -8.24 -6.85
C PHE A 17 10.25 -8.79 -6.08
N ALA A 18 10.10 -9.95 -5.44
CA ALA A 18 11.21 -10.60 -4.76
C ALA A 18 12.34 -11.03 -5.70
N ARG A 19 12.04 -11.44 -6.95
CA ARG A 19 13.06 -11.70 -7.97
C ARG A 19 13.83 -10.43 -8.32
N GLN A 20 13.14 -9.31 -8.54
CA GLN A 20 13.79 -8.03 -8.82
C GLN A 20 14.75 -7.61 -7.70
N LEU A 21 14.36 -7.80 -6.43
CA LEU A 21 15.25 -7.52 -5.29
C LEU A 21 16.45 -8.48 -5.22
N ARG A 22 16.29 -9.74 -5.63
CA ARG A 22 17.40 -10.71 -5.71
C ARG A 22 18.36 -10.37 -6.83
N ASP A 23 17.85 -9.95 -7.99
CA ASP A 23 18.67 -9.52 -9.12
C ASP A 23 19.46 -8.27 -8.75
N LEU A 24 18.84 -7.34 -8.02
CA LEU A 24 19.51 -6.17 -7.44
C LEU A 24 20.66 -6.57 -6.50
N GLN A 25 20.40 -7.51 -5.58
CA GLN A 25 21.42 -8.03 -4.66
C GLN A 25 22.56 -8.74 -5.40
N ALA A 26 22.24 -9.59 -6.38
CA ALA A 26 23.22 -10.31 -7.17
C ALA A 26 24.09 -9.35 -8.00
N GLY A 27 23.49 -8.32 -8.59
CA GLY A 27 24.21 -7.26 -9.29
C GLY A 27 25.14 -6.48 -8.37
N ALA A 28 24.71 -6.18 -7.14
CA ALA A 28 25.58 -5.53 -6.15
C ALA A 28 26.78 -6.40 -5.77
N ILE A 29 26.56 -7.70 -5.53
CA ILE A 29 27.63 -8.65 -5.21
C ILE A 29 28.62 -8.77 -6.38
N ALA A 30 28.13 -8.84 -7.63
CA ALA A 30 28.98 -8.90 -8.80
C ALA A 30 29.87 -7.65 -8.96
N ARG A 31 29.36 -6.47 -8.56
CA ARG A 31 30.12 -5.19 -8.62
C ARG A 31 31.12 -5.02 -7.48
N ALA A 32 30.89 -5.65 -6.33
CA ALA A 32 31.74 -5.49 -5.16
C ALA A 32 33.20 -5.88 -5.41
N GLY A 33 33.46 -6.80 -6.36
CA GLY A 33 34.81 -7.12 -6.88
C GLY A 33 35.81 -7.70 -5.86
N SER A 34 35.47 -7.69 -4.57
CA SER A 34 36.27 -8.12 -3.43
C SER A 34 35.38 -8.59 -2.29
N SER A 35 35.92 -9.44 -1.42
CA SER A 35 35.20 -9.97 -0.25
C SER A 35 34.87 -8.88 0.79
N ASP A 36 35.69 -7.84 0.87
CA ASP A 36 35.52 -6.74 1.82
C ASP A 36 34.35 -5.84 1.40
N ALA A 37 34.35 -5.38 0.15
CA ALA A 37 33.22 -4.62 -0.40
C ALA A 37 31.91 -5.44 -0.44
N ALA A 38 31.99 -6.76 -0.60
CA ALA A 38 30.83 -7.65 -0.52
C ALA A 38 30.25 -7.73 0.91
N SER A 39 31.08 -7.54 1.92
CA SER A 39 30.67 -7.53 3.33
C SER A 39 29.92 -6.25 3.69
N GLU A 40 30.30 -5.11 3.11
CA GLU A 40 29.61 -3.81 3.28
C GLU A 40 28.18 -3.79 2.70
N ILE A 41 27.92 -4.59 1.67
CA ILE A 41 26.58 -4.75 1.07
C ILE A 41 25.85 -5.99 1.61
N SER A 42 26.37 -6.65 2.63
CA SER A 42 25.73 -7.82 3.22
C SER A 42 24.41 -7.46 3.91
N ILE A 43 23.48 -8.42 3.98
CA ILE A 43 22.18 -8.23 4.66
C ILE A 43 22.38 -7.79 6.12
N ASP A 44 23.42 -8.31 6.77
CA ASP A 44 23.85 -7.90 8.12
C ASP A 44 24.15 -6.41 8.19
N LYS A 45 24.98 -5.89 7.29
CA LYS A 45 25.34 -4.47 7.22
C LYS A 45 24.19 -3.56 6.85
N VAL A 46 23.29 -4.03 5.98
CA VAL A 46 22.08 -3.27 5.62
C VAL A 46 21.10 -3.19 6.80
N ALA A 47 21.09 -4.19 7.69
CA ALA A 47 20.22 -4.24 8.85
C ALA A 47 20.81 -3.58 10.11
N GLU A 48 21.96 -2.91 10.02
CA GLU A 48 22.54 -2.20 11.15
C GLU A 48 21.70 -0.99 11.58
N GLU A 49 21.52 -0.86 12.89
CA GLU A 49 20.59 0.09 13.53
C GLU A 49 20.99 1.56 13.34
N LYS A 50 22.26 1.83 12.98
CA LYS A 50 22.82 3.19 12.78
C LYS A 50 22.72 3.73 11.34
N LYS A 51 21.92 3.10 10.49
CA LYS A 51 21.70 3.54 9.10
C LYS A 51 20.50 4.50 9.03
N PRO A 52 20.42 5.36 7.99
CA PRO A 52 19.33 6.33 7.83
C PRO A 52 17.93 5.71 7.70
N TRP A 53 17.85 4.39 7.43
CA TRP A 53 16.60 3.68 7.22
C TRP A 53 16.51 2.49 8.19
N PRO A 54 15.64 2.55 9.22
CA PRO A 54 15.52 1.46 10.18
C PRO A 54 14.93 0.21 9.52
N THR A 55 15.62 -0.92 9.64
CA THR A 55 15.17 -2.21 9.10
C THR A 55 15.74 -3.37 9.93
N THR A 56 15.24 -4.58 9.69
CA THR A 56 15.73 -5.80 10.35
C THR A 56 16.11 -6.86 9.33
N ARG A 57 17.03 -7.78 9.71
CA ARG A 57 17.41 -8.93 8.86
C ARG A 57 16.20 -9.74 8.44
N SER A 58 15.28 -9.99 9.38
CA SER A 58 14.03 -10.72 9.12
C SER A 58 13.14 -10.03 8.09
N ALA A 59 13.05 -8.70 8.10
CA ALA A 59 12.28 -7.94 7.11
C ALA A 59 12.90 -8.03 5.71
N ILE A 60 14.23 -7.95 5.61
CA ILE A 60 14.96 -8.11 4.34
C ILE A 60 14.76 -9.53 3.79
N TYR A 61 14.90 -10.56 4.62
CA TYR A 61 14.65 -11.94 4.20
C TYR A 61 13.20 -12.19 3.78
N ALA A 62 12.22 -11.61 4.50
CA ALA A 62 10.81 -11.74 4.15
C ALA A 62 10.50 -11.16 2.76
N ALA A 63 11.13 -10.02 2.43
CA ALA A 63 11.04 -9.37 1.12
C ALA A 63 11.72 -10.20 0.03
N LEU A 64 12.97 -10.64 0.25
CA LEU A 64 13.72 -11.46 -0.70
C LEU A 64 13.09 -12.84 -0.94
N ASN A 65 12.30 -13.36 0.01
CA ASN A 65 11.58 -14.61 -0.13
C ASN A 65 10.17 -14.44 -0.73
N GLY A 66 9.76 -13.21 -1.06
CA GLY A 66 8.42 -12.93 -1.60
C GLY A 66 7.29 -13.26 -0.63
N SER A 67 7.60 -13.42 0.66
CA SER A 67 6.61 -13.75 1.68
C SER A 67 5.84 -12.53 2.16
N ARG A 68 6.44 -11.33 2.03
CA ARG A 68 5.84 -10.05 2.42
C ARG A 68 6.37 -8.95 1.52
N LEU A 69 5.54 -7.94 1.28
CA LEU A 69 5.99 -6.68 0.69
C LEU A 69 6.85 -5.93 1.73
N PRO A 70 8.10 -5.51 1.42
CA PRO A 70 8.90 -4.74 2.36
C PRO A 70 8.20 -3.43 2.72
N SER A 71 8.48 -2.95 3.94
CA SER A 71 8.10 -1.59 4.33
C SER A 71 8.85 -0.56 3.45
N PRO A 72 8.36 0.68 3.33
CA PRO A 72 9.10 1.74 2.65
C PRO A 72 10.53 1.89 3.18
N TYR A 73 10.71 1.85 4.50
CA TYR A 73 12.04 1.93 5.14
C TYR A 73 12.95 0.76 4.78
N THR A 74 12.43 -0.48 4.82
CA THR A 74 13.18 -1.67 4.41
C THR A 74 13.59 -1.59 2.94
N LEU A 75 12.71 -1.07 2.08
CA LEU A 75 13.04 -0.90 0.66
C LEU A 75 14.08 0.19 0.45
N CYS A 76 13.98 1.34 1.12
CA CYS A 76 14.99 2.39 1.07
C CYS A 76 16.37 1.87 1.53
N ALA A 77 16.41 1.08 2.60
CA ALA A 77 17.65 0.45 3.09
C ALA A 77 18.28 -0.46 2.01
N ILE A 78 17.47 -1.34 1.42
CA ILE A 78 17.90 -2.26 0.36
C ILE A 78 18.42 -1.49 -0.87
N VAL A 79 17.64 -0.53 -1.37
CA VAL A 79 17.96 0.21 -2.59
C VAL A 79 19.21 1.08 -2.40
N THR A 80 19.32 1.76 -1.26
CA THR A 80 20.51 2.56 -0.94
C THR A 80 21.79 1.71 -0.92
N ALA A 81 21.69 0.45 -0.48
CA ALA A 81 22.83 -0.45 -0.39
C ALA A 81 23.17 -1.17 -1.71
N TRP A 82 22.17 -1.52 -2.51
CA TRP A 82 22.35 -2.45 -3.64
C TRP A 82 22.11 -1.85 -5.03
N ASP A 83 21.39 -0.73 -5.15
CA ASP A 83 21.23 -0.04 -6.44
C ASP A 83 22.46 0.83 -6.72
N PRO A 84 23.07 0.76 -7.92
CA PRO A 84 24.24 1.57 -8.26
C PRO A 84 23.94 3.08 -8.21
N ARG A 85 22.67 3.48 -8.33
CA ARG A 85 22.22 4.88 -8.24
C ARG A 85 21.96 5.30 -6.79
N GLY A 86 22.04 4.37 -5.84
CA GLY A 86 21.84 4.60 -4.41
C GLY A 86 20.49 5.27 -4.11
N GLN A 87 20.53 6.42 -3.42
CA GLN A 87 19.33 7.15 -3.02
C GLN A 87 18.48 7.64 -4.19
N ASN A 88 19.09 7.90 -5.36
CA ASN A 88 18.37 8.41 -6.53
C ASN A 88 17.38 7.39 -7.10
N ALA A 89 17.58 6.09 -6.87
CA ALA A 89 16.67 5.05 -7.31
C ALA A 89 15.47 4.83 -6.36
N ILE A 90 15.49 5.41 -5.15
CA ILE A 90 14.45 5.17 -4.12
C ILE A 90 13.06 5.52 -4.64
N ALA A 91 12.91 6.67 -5.31
CA ALA A 91 11.62 7.12 -5.80
C ALA A 91 11.01 6.14 -6.82
N GLU A 92 11.82 5.58 -7.71
CA GLU A 92 11.37 4.58 -8.68
C GLU A 92 10.97 3.27 -8.00
N TRP A 93 11.79 2.77 -7.08
CA TRP A 93 11.50 1.54 -6.35
C TRP A 93 10.26 1.66 -5.46
N LEU A 94 10.01 2.83 -4.87
CA LEU A 94 8.76 3.09 -4.13
C LEU A 94 7.54 3.04 -5.06
N LYS A 95 7.63 3.54 -6.30
CA LYS A 95 6.56 3.39 -7.30
C LYS A 95 6.32 1.93 -7.66
N VAL A 96 7.39 1.15 -7.87
CA VAL A 96 7.27 -0.29 -8.15
C VAL A 96 6.60 -1.02 -6.97
N ARG A 97 7.01 -0.71 -5.74
CA ARG A 97 6.40 -1.27 -4.52
C ARG A 97 4.91 -0.92 -4.42
N ASP A 98 4.55 0.34 -4.65
CA ASP A 98 3.15 0.79 -4.58
C ASP A 98 2.28 0.08 -5.64
N ARG A 99 2.81 -0.16 -6.85
CA ARG A 99 2.13 -0.98 -7.89
C ARG A 99 1.93 -2.43 -7.44
N VAL A 100 2.93 -3.05 -6.82
CA VAL A 100 2.80 -4.43 -6.29
C VAL A 100 1.77 -4.47 -5.16
N GLU A 101 1.73 -3.45 -4.30
CA GLU A 101 0.73 -3.34 -3.24
C GLU A 101 -0.69 -3.25 -3.81
N GLU A 102 -0.90 -2.43 -4.84
CA GLU A 102 -2.17 -2.32 -5.55
C GLU A 102 -2.60 -3.66 -6.17
N GLN A 103 -1.68 -4.38 -6.81
CA GLN A 103 -1.95 -5.73 -7.33
C GLN A 103 -2.38 -6.69 -6.22
N LEU A 104 -1.76 -6.63 -5.03
CA LEU A 104 -2.16 -7.47 -3.89
C LEU A 104 -3.54 -7.11 -3.32
N ILE A 105 -3.90 -5.82 -3.33
CA ILE A 105 -5.23 -5.36 -2.93
C ILE A 105 -6.30 -5.88 -3.89
N ASN A 106 -6.00 -5.89 -5.19
CA ASN A 106 -6.90 -6.38 -6.24
C ASN A 106 -7.00 -7.90 -6.29
N LEU A 107 -5.94 -8.62 -5.92
CA LEU A 107 -5.95 -10.09 -5.79
C LEU A 107 -6.68 -10.58 -4.54
N ARG A 108 -6.92 -9.72 -3.54
CA ARG A 108 -7.63 -10.11 -2.31
C ARG A 108 -9.12 -10.27 -2.64
N PRO A 109 -9.67 -11.52 -2.67
CA PRO A 109 -11.10 -11.69 -2.92
C PRO A 109 -11.90 -10.98 -1.83
N ALA A 110 -13.06 -10.45 -2.19
CA ALA A 110 -13.97 -9.68 -1.32
C ALA A 110 -14.53 -10.45 -0.09
N ALA A 111 -14.02 -11.65 0.21
CA ALA A 111 -14.50 -12.53 1.26
C ALA A 111 -13.61 -12.44 2.52
N ALA A 112 -13.80 -11.37 3.30
CA ALA A 112 -13.50 -11.37 4.74
C ALA A 112 -14.14 -10.14 5.43
N VAL A 113 -15.45 -9.96 5.25
CA VAL A 113 -16.23 -9.12 6.18
C VAL A 113 -16.71 -10.05 7.30
N PRO A 114 -16.33 -9.85 8.58
CA PRO A 114 -17.01 -10.54 9.66
C PRO A 114 -18.45 -10.01 9.73
N ALA A 115 -19.40 -10.85 9.29
CA ALA A 115 -20.82 -10.58 9.42
C ALA A 115 -21.15 -10.41 10.91
N ARG A 116 -21.38 -9.16 11.34
CA ARG A 116 -22.09 -8.88 12.58
C ARG A 116 -23.48 -9.47 12.45
N ARG A 117 -23.78 -10.47 13.28
CA ARG A 117 -25.14 -10.96 13.49
C ARG A 117 -25.96 -9.84 14.11
N SER A 118 -26.87 -9.27 13.33
CA SER A 118 -28.01 -8.54 13.86
C SER A 118 -29.26 -9.27 13.40
N GLY A 119 -29.83 -10.06 14.29
CA GLY A 119 -31.19 -10.56 14.14
C GLY A 119 -32.19 -9.43 14.36
N GLY A 120 -33.34 -9.52 13.69
CA GLY A 120 -34.44 -8.59 13.89
C GLY A 120 -35.33 -8.48 12.65
N THR A 121 -36.33 -9.34 12.59
CA THR A 121 -37.44 -9.41 11.63
C THR A 121 -38.16 -8.08 11.39
N SER A 122 -38.49 -7.72 10.13
CA SER A 122 -39.84 -7.33 9.68
C SER A 122 -39.92 -6.92 8.19
N LEU A 123 -40.84 -7.60 7.49
CA LEU A 123 -41.59 -7.46 6.21
C LEU A 123 -41.40 -6.28 5.21
N PRO A 124 -41.85 -6.44 3.94
CA PRO A 124 -41.24 -5.83 2.75
C PRO A 124 -41.96 -4.58 2.22
N ARG A 125 -41.21 -3.60 1.70
CA ARG A 125 -41.76 -2.52 0.85
C ARG A 125 -40.67 -1.90 -0.03
N ARG A 126 -40.87 -1.96 -1.36
CA ARG A 126 -40.14 -1.25 -2.46
C ARG A 126 -38.80 -0.57 -2.09
N GLU A 127 -37.67 -1.22 -2.37
CA GLU A 127 -36.32 -0.60 -2.28
C GLU A 127 -35.36 -0.89 -3.46
N PRO A 128 -35.71 -0.66 -4.74
CA PRO A 128 -34.70 -0.51 -5.79
C PRO A 128 -34.10 0.91 -5.79
N ASP A 129 -34.96 1.93 -5.82
CA ASP A 129 -34.58 3.35 -6.01
C ASP A 129 -33.61 3.90 -4.95
N ARG A 130 -33.81 3.56 -3.67
CA ARG A 130 -33.00 4.10 -2.57
C ARG A 130 -31.57 3.56 -2.58
N LYS A 131 -31.41 2.26 -2.87
CA LYS A 131 -30.10 1.58 -2.90
C LYS A 131 -29.27 2.00 -4.10
N GLU A 132 -29.92 2.34 -5.21
CA GLU A 132 -29.26 2.87 -6.41
C GLU A 132 -28.72 4.28 -6.16
N HIS A 133 -29.51 5.17 -5.54
CA HIS A 133 -29.07 6.51 -5.15
C HIS A 133 -27.92 6.48 -4.12
N ASP A 134 -27.98 5.61 -3.11
CA ASP A 134 -26.91 5.48 -2.11
C ASP A 134 -25.59 5.01 -2.75
N GLN A 135 -25.67 4.09 -3.72
CA GLN A 135 -24.49 3.61 -4.47
C GLN A 135 -23.94 4.65 -5.44
N GLU A 136 -24.81 5.45 -6.07
CA GLU A 136 -24.40 6.55 -6.94
C GLU A 136 -23.67 7.64 -6.15
N ALA A 137 -24.20 8.03 -4.99
CA ALA A 137 -23.55 8.98 -4.09
C ALA A 137 -22.19 8.48 -3.59
N LEU A 138 -22.06 7.19 -3.28
CA LEU A 138 -20.77 6.58 -2.91
C LEU A 138 -19.78 6.59 -4.09
N ARG A 139 -20.25 6.33 -5.32
CA ARG A 139 -19.42 6.40 -6.53
C ARG A 139 -18.93 7.82 -6.78
N GLU A 140 -19.81 8.81 -6.68
CA GLU A 140 -19.46 10.22 -6.85
C GLU A 140 -18.43 10.67 -5.80
N LEU A 141 -18.64 10.32 -4.53
CA LEU A 141 -17.69 10.58 -3.44
C LEU A 141 -16.31 9.96 -3.76
N THR A 142 -16.31 8.70 -4.18
CA THR A 142 -15.08 7.95 -4.51
C THR A 142 -14.35 8.59 -5.68
N GLN A 143 -15.08 8.95 -6.75
CA GLN A 143 -14.53 9.60 -7.93
C GLN A 143 -13.90 10.94 -7.58
N ARG A 144 -14.56 11.76 -6.76
CA ARG A 144 -14.06 13.09 -6.36
C ARG A 144 -12.78 12.99 -5.53
N LEU A 145 -12.67 11.99 -4.66
CA LEU A 145 -11.43 11.68 -3.93
C LEU A 145 -10.31 11.22 -4.87
N GLN A 146 -10.59 10.31 -5.81
CA GLN A 146 -9.62 9.84 -6.80
C GLN A 146 -9.12 10.98 -7.71
N THR A 147 -10.02 11.84 -8.19
CA THR A 147 -9.65 13.03 -8.97
C THR A 147 -8.77 13.97 -8.15
N GLY A 148 -9.07 14.19 -6.87
CA GLY A 148 -8.23 14.99 -5.99
C GLY A 148 -6.83 14.41 -5.79
N VAL A 149 -6.71 13.08 -5.67
CA VAL A 149 -5.40 12.39 -5.62
C VAL A 149 -4.62 12.61 -6.91
N ALA A 150 -5.27 12.42 -8.07
CA ALA A 150 -4.65 12.59 -9.39
C ALA A 150 -4.19 14.04 -9.63
N MET A 151 -5.01 15.03 -9.26
CA MET A 151 -4.68 16.46 -9.41
C MET A 151 -3.50 16.89 -8.53
N ARG A 152 -3.28 16.20 -7.40
CA ARG A 152 -2.23 16.54 -6.44
C ARG A 152 -0.91 15.78 -6.69
N ASP A 153 -0.92 14.78 -7.58
CA ASP A 153 0.19 13.85 -7.83
C ASP A 153 0.76 13.22 -6.54
N ILE A 154 -0.10 13.00 -5.53
CA ILE A 154 0.31 12.47 -4.23
C ILE A 154 0.23 10.94 -4.27
N SER A 155 1.33 10.26 -3.92
CA SER A 155 1.33 8.81 -3.74
C SER A 155 0.45 8.39 -2.56
N LEU A 156 -0.11 7.17 -2.61
CA LEU A 156 -0.91 6.61 -1.51
C LEU A 156 -0.16 6.66 -0.16
N SER A 157 1.15 6.44 -0.22
CA SER A 157 2.09 6.57 0.90
C SER A 157 2.12 7.99 1.48
N GLY A 158 2.28 8.99 0.61
CA GLY A 158 2.29 10.41 1.02
C GLY A 158 0.93 10.86 1.56
N LEU A 159 -0.16 10.36 0.98
CA LEU A 159 -1.52 10.65 1.44
C LEU A 159 -1.77 10.06 2.84
N ALA A 160 -1.29 8.84 3.11
CA ALA A 160 -1.38 8.21 4.43
C ALA A 160 -0.70 9.04 5.52
N ILE A 161 0.50 9.54 5.23
CA ILE A 161 1.24 10.39 6.16
C ILE A 161 0.49 11.71 6.38
N ARG A 162 0.03 12.36 5.30
CA ARG A 162 -0.62 13.68 5.35
C ARG A 162 -2.00 13.64 6.01
N ALA A 163 -2.78 12.60 5.75
CA ALA A 163 -4.09 12.40 6.35
C ALA A 163 -4.02 11.75 7.76
N ARG A 164 -2.84 11.28 8.20
CA ARG A 164 -2.65 10.49 9.43
C ARG A 164 -3.60 9.29 9.51
N LEU A 165 -3.85 8.65 8.37
CA LEU A 165 -4.73 7.49 8.24
C LEU A 165 -3.93 6.25 7.85
N GLY A 166 -4.41 5.08 8.25
CA GLY A 166 -3.87 3.81 7.76
C GLY A 166 -4.10 3.67 6.26
N ARG A 167 -3.12 3.10 5.55
CA ARG A 167 -3.18 2.88 4.09
C ARG A 167 -4.41 2.05 3.68
N THR A 168 -4.81 1.10 4.51
CA THR A 168 -6.02 0.29 4.29
C THR A 168 -7.29 1.15 4.33
N THR A 169 -7.41 2.04 5.32
CA THR A 169 -8.56 2.95 5.43
C THR A 169 -8.65 3.89 4.23
N ILE A 170 -7.52 4.37 3.72
CA ILE A 170 -7.47 5.20 2.51
C ILE A 170 -7.85 4.38 1.29
N SER A 171 -7.31 3.17 1.15
CA SER A 171 -7.62 2.29 0.03
C SER A 171 -9.11 1.89 0.02
N GLU A 172 -9.70 1.60 1.17
CA GLU A 172 -11.12 1.30 1.29
C GLU A 172 -11.99 2.50 0.88
N ALA A 173 -11.60 3.71 1.29
CA ALA A 173 -12.27 4.95 0.91
C ALA A 173 -12.13 5.27 -0.59
N LEU A 174 -10.95 5.06 -1.17
CA LEU A 174 -10.68 5.33 -2.59
C LEU A 174 -11.22 4.26 -3.54
N ASN A 175 -11.51 3.05 -3.05
CA ASN A 175 -12.10 1.97 -3.86
C ASN A 175 -13.61 1.84 -3.64
N GLY A 176 -14.23 2.71 -2.83
CA GLY A 176 -15.66 2.64 -2.53
C GLY A 176 -16.09 1.32 -1.89
N ARG A 177 -15.18 0.60 -1.22
CA ARG A 177 -15.48 -0.72 -0.61
C ARG A 177 -16.42 -0.60 0.60
N SER A 178 -16.43 0.57 1.23
CA SER A 178 -17.29 0.91 2.36
C SER A 178 -17.46 2.42 2.43
N VAL A 179 -18.59 2.91 2.93
CA VAL A 179 -18.77 4.34 3.16
C VAL A 179 -17.78 4.81 4.25
N PRO A 180 -16.84 5.70 3.93
CA PRO A 180 -15.85 6.18 4.90
C PRO A 180 -16.51 6.98 6.03
N SER A 181 -15.92 6.92 7.22
CA SER A 181 -16.38 7.72 8.36
C SER A 181 -16.24 9.22 8.07
N ALA A 182 -17.06 10.07 8.69
CA ALA A 182 -16.96 11.53 8.56
C ALA A 182 -15.54 12.04 8.88
N ARG A 183 -14.88 11.46 9.89
CA ARG A 183 -13.49 11.75 10.25
C ARG A 183 -12.52 11.39 9.12
N THR A 184 -12.72 10.24 8.48
CA THR A 184 -11.90 9.79 7.35
C THR A 184 -12.06 10.72 6.15
N VAL A 185 -13.31 11.12 5.83
CA VAL A 185 -13.62 12.05 4.74
C VAL A 185 -12.98 13.41 5.00
N ALA A 186 -13.13 13.97 6.20
CA ALA A 186 -12.51 15.25 6.57
C ALA A 186 -10.98 15.21 6.49
N ALA A 187 -10.35 14.13 6.97
CA ALA A 187 -8.90 13.98 6.92
C ALA A 187 -8.37 13.88 5.47
N LEU A 188 -9.08 13.15 4.60
CA LEU A 188 -8.75 13.08 3.17
C LEU A 188 -8.99 14.43 2.46
N ALA A 189 -10.08 15.11 2.77
CA ALA A 189 -10.38 16.44 2.24
C ALA A 189 -9.27 17.44 2.58
N HIS A 190 -8.83 17.49 3.84
CA HIS A 190 -7.71 18.34 4.25
C HIS A 190 -6.39 17.95 3.58
N ALA A 191 -6.09 16.65 3.46
CA ALA A 191 -4.86 16.20 2.84
C ALA A 191 -4.80 16.52 1.35
N LEU A 192 -5.93 16.46 0.65
CA LEU A 192 -6.08 16.76 -0.78
C LEU A 192 -6.44 18.22 -1.07
N ASN A 193 -6.69 19.02 -0.03
CA ASN A 193 -7.17 20.40 -0.09
C ASN A 193 -8.45 20.52 -0.93
N LEU A 194 -9.42 19.66 -0.64
CA LEU A 194 -10.76 19.63 -1.22
C LEU A 194 -11.78 20.23 -0.24
N PRO A 195 -12.93 20.74 -0.72
CA PRO A 195 -14.00 21.22 0.15
C PRO A 195 -14.59 20.07 0.98
N ALA A 196 -14.35 20.09 2.29
CA ALA A 196 -14.79 19.03 3.20
C ALA A 196 -16.31 18.93 3.29
N ASP A 197 -17.02 20.07 3.26
CA ASP A 197 -18.49 20.13 3.33
C ASP A 197 -19.16 19.42 2.15
N ASP A 198 -18.62 19.54 0.94
CA ASP A 198 -19.15 18.87 -0.26
C ASP A 198 -19.01 17.35 -0.13
N LEU A 199 -17.84 16.89 0.32
CA LEU A 199 -17.55 15.48 0.48
C LEU A 199 -18.36 14.86 1.63
N LEU A 200 -18.61 15.62 2.71
CA LEU A 200 -19.46 15.19 3.81
C LEU A 200 -20.93 15.11 3.41
N ARG A 201 -21.42 16.01 2.55
CA ARG A 201 -22.77 15.93 1.97
C ARG A 201 -22.93 14.70 1.08
N MET A 202 -21.95 14.39 0.23
CA MET A 202 -21.96 13.16 -0.57
C MET A 202 -21.92 11.90 0.28
N ARG A 203 -21.17 11.94 1.41
CA ARG A 203 -21.16 10.84 2.39
C ARG A 203 -22.51 10.67 3.08
N ALA A 204 -23.20 11.75 3.44
CA ALA A 204 -24.55 11.69 4.02
C ALA A 204 -25.54 11.09 3.02
N ALA A 205 -25.51 11.55 1.76
CA ALA A 205 -26.32 10.98 0.68
C ALA A 205 -26.04 9.47 0.47
N ALA A 206 -24.79 9.03 0.57
CA ALA A 206 -24.41 7.62 0.48
C ALA A 206 -24.87 6.76 1.67
N LEU A 207 -25.30 7.37 2.78
CA LEU A 207 -25.88 6.69 3.94
C LEU A 207 -27.41 6.82 4.01
N GLY A 208 -28.01 7.56 3.07
CA GLY A 208 -29.42 7.93 3.11
C GLY A 208 -29.79 8.82 4.29
N GLU A 209 -28.83 9.59 4.82
CA GLU A 209 -28.98 10.60 5.89
C GLU A 209 -29.46 11.95 5.35
#